data_AF-A0A2T9YXA7-F1
#
_entry.id   AF-A0A2T9YXA7-F1
#
_cell.length_a   1.000
_cell.length_b   1.000
_cell.length_c   1.000
_cell.angle_alpha   90.00
_cell.angle_beta   90.00
_cell.angle_gamma   90.00
#
_symmetry.space_group_name_H-M   'P 1'
#
loop_
_entity.id
_entity.type
_entity.pdbx_description
1 polymer ?
#
loop_
_entity_poly.entity_id
_entity_poly.type
_entity_poly.pdbx_seq_one_letter_code
_entity_poly.pdbx_strand_id
1 'polypeptide(L)'
;MKLSTVFTIYSLATTTCALDKIVIKGSKFFNSISGDQFFIKGLAYQPEKGDPTPAKQDPLANPLACERDAPLIKELGVNTIRVYQTDSSNDHDDCVKAFADNGIYLMLDIASASMAIDRDDPSWYVDLFAGYRNKIDAFAKYDNVIGFIAGNEVANNEKTTPSAAFVKAAIRDVKEYLAKNKLDFPVGYASNDEPTIRDPLMDYFNCGDDASARADFYGANLYSWCGSKATFSSSGYDKITEKFKDYSIPVLLSEYGCIAERPRPFNEAKSLYGSDMSATFSGGFMYMFTEEENNYGIVDVTYSSSELKKLEEFDIFKNVLSKVSPTGVKMKDYNSSNKIQSCPSPSEAWKVKSTELPQTPSTKACECMVESLGCALSKDFTIENPKAAQALLKDICSSSVKCDPIEYDTSKGTYGAFQFCNLKEKLSWALNAQYELKGKNADSCTVDGFNTDLKKSPSVSDISTCATKENDIGMKSSNTGSTSSSGSKNTSKSDSKNTSKSDSENTSNSSSDSGSKSNAAPNYNSPSIFSHSMAGFAICIVALVTIY
;
A
#
# COMPACT_ATOMS: atom_id res chain seq x y z
N MET A 1 -24.02 -15.72 65.38
CA MET A 1 -23.61 -16.15 64.03
C MET A 1 -23.74 -14.96 63.09
N LYS A 2 -22.63 -14.39 62.61
CA LYS A 2 -22.64 -13.31 61.60
C LYS A 2 -22.43 -13.97 60.23
N LEU A 3 -23.44 -13.95 59.37
CA LEU A 3 -23.30 -14.34 57.96
C LEU A 3 -22.52 -13.22 57.25
N SER A 4 -21.37 -13.57 56.67
CA SER A 4 -20.60 -12.68 55.80
C SER A 4 -20.92 -13.08 54.36
N THR A 5 -21.62 -12.21 53.63
CA THR A 5 -21.95 -12.40 52.22
C THR A 5 -20.76 -11.93 51.38
N VAL A 6 -20.02 -12.87 50.80
CA VAL A 6 -18.93 -12.58 49.85
C VAL A 6 -19.55 -12.38 48.47
N PHE A 7 -19.60 -11.12 48.01
CA PHE A 7 -19.88 -10.81 46.60
C PHE A 7 -18.65 -11.17 45.76
N THR A 8 -18.76 -12.23 44.95
CA THR A 8 -17.75 -12.57 43.97
C THR A 8 -18.06 -11.80 42.69
N ILE A 9 -17.27 -10.75 42.41
CA ILE A 9 -17.33 -10.01 41.14
C ILE A 9 -16.68 -10.91 40.09
N TYR A 10 -17.49 -11.55 39.24
CA TYR A 10 -17.01 -12.16 37.99
C TYR A 10 -16.71 -11.03 37.01
N SER A 11 -15.44 -10.68 36.87
CA SER A 11 -14.95 -9.91 35.73
C SER A 11 -15.10 -10.78 34.48
N LEU A 12 -16.15 -10.55 33.69
CA LEU A 12 -16.19 -11.02 32.31
C LEU A 12 -15.07 -10.27 31.57
N ALA A 13 -13.93 -10.92 31.38
CA ALA A 13 -12.98 -10.52 30.37
C ALA A 13 -13.69 -10.66 29.02
N THR A 14 -14.10 -9.54 28.41
CA THR A 14 -14.49 -9.51 27.01
C THR A 14 -13.24 -9.84 26.20
N THR A 15 -13.04 -11.11 25.87
CA THR A 15 -12.07 -11.49 24.84
C THR A 15 -12.62 -11.01 23.51
N THR A 16 -12.15 -9.86 23.03
CA THR A 16 -12.25 -9.51 21.60
C THR A 16 -11.46 -10.59 20.87
N CYS A 17 -12.15 -11.52 20.22
CA CYS A 17 -11.47 -12.54 19.44
C CYS A 17 -10.91 -11.85 18.21
N ALA A 18 -9.58 -11.84 18.06
CA ALA A 18 -8.94 -11.41 16.82
C ALA A 18 -9.48 -12.23 15.65
N LEU A 19 -9.58 -11.62 14.48
CA LEU A 19 -9.97 -12.35 13.27
C LEU A 19 -8.91 -13.41 12.94
N ASP A 20 -9.36 -14.58 12.52
CA ASP A 20 -8.46 -15.66 12.14
C ASP A 20 -7.59 -15.23 10.96
N LYS A 21 -6.32 -15.59 10.98
CA LYS A 21 -5.44 -15.31 9.84
C LYS A 21 -5.93 -16.01 8.58
N ILE A 22 -5.83 -15.31 7.45
CA ILE A 22 -6.06 -15.86 6.12
C ILE A 22 -4.72 -16.26 5.51
N VAL A 23 -4.62 -17.50 5.04
CA VAL A 23 -3.39 -18.09 4.49
C VAL A 23 -3.62 -18.58 3.06
N ILE A 24 -2.55 -18.70 2.28
CA ILE A 24 -2.59 -19.24 0.91
C ILE A 24 -2.13 -20.69 0.90
N LYS A 25 -2.87 -21.54 0.18
CA LYS A 25 -2.40 -22.86 -0.25
C LYS A 25 -2.76 -23.06 -1.71
N GLY A 26 -1.75 -23.26 -2.56
CA GLY A 26 -1.93 -23.33 -4.02
C GLY A 26 -2.63 -22.07 -4.54
N SER A 27 -3.69 -22.23 -5.34
CA SER A 27 -4.42 -21.12 -5.94
C SER A 27 -5.62 -20.62 -5.13
N LYS A 28 -5.65 -20.87 -3.81
CA LYS A 28 -6.79 -20.51 -2.95
C LYS A 28 -6.35 -19.91 -1.60
N PHE A 29 -7.17 -18.99 -1.08
CA PHE A 29 -7.09 -18.50 0.30
C PHE A 29 -7.91 -19.39 1.24
N PHE A 30 -7.47 -19.49 2.50
CA PHE A 30 -8.12 -20.28 3.54
C PHE A 30 -8.09 -19.55 4.89
N ASN A 31 -9.14 -19.70 5.67
CA ASN A 31 -9.10 -19.39 7.10
C ASN A 31 -8.19 -20.42 7.80
N SER A 32 -7.17 -19.94 8.51
CA SER A 32 -6.14 -20.77 9.13
C SER A 32 -6.66 -21.68 10.26
N ILE A 33 -7.77 -21.31 10.90
CA ILE A 33 -8.36 -22.04 12.02
C ILE A 33 -9.46 -23.00 11.55
N SER A 34 -10.45 -22.51 10.81
CA SER A 34 -11.58 -23.34 10.35
C SER A 34 -11.21 -24.24 9.16
N GLY A 35 -10.14 -23.88 8.43
CA GLY A 35 -9.70 -24.53 7.21
C GLY A 35 -10.66 -24.34 6.03
N ASP A 36 -11.66 -23.47 6.13
CA ASP A 36 -12.56 -23.14 5.02
C ASP A 36 -11.86 -22.29 3.98
N GLN A 37 -12.13 -22.55 2.70
CA GLN A 37 -11.73 -21.63 1.64
C GLN A 37 -12.33 -20.26 1.90
N PHE A 38 -11.48 -19.25 1.89
CA PHE A 38 -11.86 -17.85 2.06
C PHE A 38 -12.08 -17.22 0.68
N PHE A 39 -13.26 -16.63 0.48
CA PHE A 39 -13.58 -15.83 -0.69
C PHE A 39 -13.67 -14.36 -0.28
N ILE A 40 -12.93 -13.51 -0.99
CA ILE A 40 -12.96 -12.07 -0.78
C ILE A 40 -14.27 -11.52 -1.35
N LYS A 41 -15.18 -11.09 -0.47
CA LYS A 41 -16.32 -10.24 -0.80
C LYS A 41 -15.90 -8.81 -0.54
N GLY A 42 -15.21 -8.22 -1.49
CA GLY A 42 -14.41 -7.02 -1.28
C GLY A 42 -15.07 -5.71 -1.70
N LEU A 43 -14.54 -4.61 -1.18
CA LEU A 43 -14.89 -3.23 -1.53
C LEU A 43 -13.64 -2.34 -1.55
N ALA A 44 -13.47 -1.51 -2.56
CA ALA A 44 -12.45 -0.46 -2.57
C ALA A 44 -12.82 0.67 -1.59
N TYR A 45 -11.92 1.02 -0.67
CA TYR A 45 -12.13 2.02 0.38
C TYR A 45 -11.00 3.05 0.39
N GLN A 46 -11.26 4.21 -0.22
CA GLN A 46 -10.31 5.31 -0.36
C GLN A 46 -11.06 6.65 -0.43
N PRO A 47 -11.79 7.08 0.63
CA PRO A 47 -12.51 8.34 0.63
C PRO A 47 -11.59 9.53 0.35
N GLU A 48 -11.88 10.31 -0.68
CA GLU A 48 -11.10 11.47 -1.13
C GLU A 48 -11.85 12.78 -0.89
N LYS A 49 -13.18 12.76 -1.02
CA LYS A 49 -14.04 13.95 -0.95
C LYS A 49 -13.84 14.71 0.35
N GLY A 50 -13.21 15.88 0.25
CA GLY A 50 -13.00 16.78 1.39
C GLY A 50 -11.88 16.33 2.35
N ASP A 51 -10.97 15.46 1.91
CA ASP A 51 -9.74 15.14 2.64
C ASP A 51 -8.90 16.43 2.83
N PRO A 52 -8.48 16.78 4.07
CA PRO A 52 -7.66 17.96 4.33
C PRO A 52 -6.25 17.88 3.74
N THR A 53 -5.76 16.67 3.46
CA THR A 53 -4.42 16.38 2.96
C THR A 53 -4.46 15.35 1.82
N PRO A 54 -5.02 15.67 0.64
CA PRO A 54 -5.15 14.71 -0.46
C PRO A 54 -3.82 14.11 -0.93
N ALA A 55 -2.71 14.83 -0.74
CA ALA A 55 -1.37 14.35 -1.08
C ALA A 55 -0.78 13.34 -0.07
N LYS A 56 -1.40 13.18 1.11
CA LYS A 56 -1.04 12.23 2.17
C LYS A 56 -2.25 11.40 2.59
N GLN A 57 -3.09 11.09 1.61
CA GLN A 57 -4.39 10.49 1.83
C GLN A 57 -4.25 9.20 2.64
N ASP A 58 -4.92 9.14 3.79
CA ASP A 58 -4.86 8.00 4.70
C ASP A 58 -6.21 7.80 5.39
N PRO A 59 -7.13 7.05 4.77
CA PRO A 59 -8.46 6.85 5.32
C PRO A 59 -8.44 5.97 6.56
N LEU A 60 -7.32 5.28 6.84
CA LEU A 60 -7.13 4.47 8.04
C LEU A 60 -6.54 5.28 9.21
N ALA A 61 -6.31 6.59 9.04
CA ALA A 61 -5.93 7.51 10.11
C ALA A 61 -7.08 8.46 10.50
N ASN A 62 -8.33 8.10 10.20
CA ASN A 62 -9.53 8.87 10.52
C ASN A 62 -10.55 8.02 11.30
N PRO A 63 -10.42 7.93 12.64
CA PRO A 63 -11.27 7.11 13.48
C PRO A 63 -12.77 7.39 13.29
N LEU A 64 -13.16 8.68 13.15
CA LEU A 64 -14.55 9.08 12.93
C LEU A 64 -15.13 8.45 11.66
N ALA A 65 -14.40 8.49 10.54
CA ALA A 65 -14.85 7.90 9.29
C ALA A 65 -14.90 6.37 9.37
N CYS A 66 -13.86 5.74 9.94
CA CYS A 66 -13.79 4.29 10.09
C CYS A 66 -14.93 3.74 10.97
N GLU A 67 -15.25 4.39 12.09
CA GLU A 67 -16.35 4.01 12.98
C GLU A 67 -17.72 4.17 12.31
N ARG A 68 -17.90 5.20 11.49
CA ARG A 68 -19.10 5.43 10.69
C ARG A 68 -19.27 4.38 9.59
N ASP A 69 -18.18 4.05 8.90
CA ASP A 69 -18.21 3.27 7.65
C ASP A 69 -18.18 1.76 7.87
N ALA A 70 -17.40 1.27 8.84
CA ALA A 70 -17.23 -0.16 9.07
C ALA A 70 -18.56 -0.91 9.33
N PRO A 71 -19.53 -0.39 10.12
CA PRO A 71 -20.83 -1.04 10.29
C PRO A 71 -21.65 -1.10 9.00
N LEU A 72 -21.54 -0.08 8.13
CA LEU A 72 -22.24 -0.05 6.84
C LEU A 72 -21.61 -1.01 5.83
N ILE A 73 -20.30 -1.13 5.84
CA ILE A 73 -19.57 -2.08 5.00
C ILE A 73 -19.92 -3.52 5.43
N LYS A 74 -20.01 -3.78 6.74
CA LYS A 74 -20.55 -5.04 7.26
C LYS A 74 -21.99 -5.28 6.82
N GLU A 75 -22.84 -4.25 6.82
CA GLU A 75 -24.23 -4.32 6.37
C GLU A 75 -24.36 -4.76 4.90
N LEU A 76 -23.39 -4.39 4.04
CA LEU A 76 -23.33 -4.85 2.64
C LEU A 76 -23.04 -6.36 2.52
N GLY A 77 -22.50 -6.99 3.56
CA GLY A 77 -21.97 -8.35 3.52
C GLY A 77 -20.53 -8.43 2.98
N VAL A 78 -19.82 -7.30 2.97
CA VAL A 78 -18.39 -7.21 2.62
C VAL A 78 -17.56 -7.75 3.79
N ASN A 79 -16.51 -8.51 3.47
CA ASN A 79 -15.58 -9.08 4.46
C ASN A 79 -14.16 -8.54 4.32
N THR A 80 -13.84 -7.78 3.27
CA THR A 80 -12.49 -7.26 3.03
C THR A 80 -12.57 -5.89 2.37
N ILE A 81 -11.74 -4.94 2.79
CA ILE A 81 -11.53 -3.68 2.07
C ILE A 81 -10.15 -3.66 1.41
N ARG A 82 -10.06 -3.05 0.22
CA ARG A 82 -8.79 -2.68 -0.40
C ARG A 82 -8.54 -1.19 -0.17
N VAL A 83 -7.37 -0.86 0.37
CA VAL A 83 -6.96 0.52 0.63
C VAL A 83 -5.68 0.80 -0.18
N TYR A 84 -5.71 1.87 -0.96
CA TYR A 84 -4.70 2.18 -1.97
C TYR A 84 -3.58 3.07 -1.46
N GLN A 85 -3.92 3.97 -0.54
CA GLN A 85 -2.99 4.93 0.02
C GLN A 85 -3.20 5.03 1.53
N THR A 86 -2.09 4.97 2.25
CA THR A 86 -1.99 5.23 3.69
C THR A 86 -0.68 5.98 3.93
N ASP A 87 -0.50 6.59 5.10
CA ASP A 87 0.78 7.14 5.55
C ASP A 87 1.28 6.29 6.71
N SER A 88 2.46 5.67 6.56
CA SER A 88 2.98 4.76 7.59
C SER A 88 3.34 5.46 8.91
N SER A 89 3.47 6.79 8.91
CA SER A 89 3.81 7.56 10.12
C SER A 89 2.60 7.88 11.01
N ASN A 90 1.38 7.69 10.52
CA ASN A 90 0.16 7.87 11.30
C ASN A 90 -0.11 6.68 12.23
N ASP A 91 -0.99 6.89 13.21
CA ASP A 91 -1.55 5.81 14.01
C ASP A 91 -2.83 5.28 13.34
N HIS A 92 -2.92 3.96 13.19
CA HIS A 92 -4.04 3.27 12.53
C HIS A 92 -4.83 2.39 13.50
N ASP A 93 -4.47 2.36 14.78
CA ASP A 93 -5.01 1.39 15.76
C ASP A 93 -6.55 1.44 15.85
N ASP A 94 -7.14 2.64 15.98
CA ASP A 94 -8.59 2.80 16.12
C ASP A 94 -9.36 2.39 14.85
N CYS A 95 -8.88 2.79 13.67
CA CYS A 95 -9.52 2.46 12.39
C CYS A 95 -9.43 0.97 12.07
N VAL A 96 -8.24 0.39 12.19
CA VAL A 96 -8.04 -1.04 11.89
C VAL A 96 -8.85 -1.89 12.86
N LYS A 97 -8.95 -1.48 14.13
CA LYS A 97 -9.83 -2.09 15.13
C LYS A 97 -11.31 -1.96 14.74
N ALA A 98 -11.77 -0.78 14.31
CA ALA A 98 -13.17 -0.58 13.90
C ALA A 98 -13.59 -1.53 12.76
N PHE A 99 -12.70 -1.77 11.79
CA PHE A 99 -12.91 -2.79 10.76
C PHE A 99 -12.86 -4.22 11.31
N ALA A 100 -11.89 -4.53 12.18
CA ALA A 100 -11.76 -5.85 12.79
C ALA A 100 -13.00 -6.24 13.63
N ASP A 101 -13.52 -5.32 14.45
CA ASP A 101 -14.73 -5.50 15.27
C ASP A 101 -15.98 -5.75 14.40
N ASN A 102 -15.93 -5.33 13.14
CA ASN A 102 -16.98 -5.55 12.15
C ASN A 102 -16.74 -6.78 11.26
N GLY A 103 -15.68 -7.56 11.51
CA GLY A 103 -15.37 -8.76 10.75
C GLY A 103 -14.74 -8.48 9.38
N ILE A 104 -14.11 -7.32 9.22
CA ILE A 104 -13.57 -6.83 7.95
C ILE A 104 -12.04 -6.91 7.96
N TYR A 105 -11.50 -7.61 6.96
CA TYR A 105 -10.08 -7.70 6.66
C TYR A 105 -9.61 -6.56 5.78
N LEU A 106 -8.29 -6.31 5.75
CA LEU A 106 -7.64 -5.25 4.99
C LEU A 106 -6.65 -5.88 4.00
N MET A 107 -6.72 -5.46 2.74
CA MET A 107 -5.68 -5.66 1.74
C MET A 107 -5.13 -4.28 1.36
N LEU A 108 -3.81 -4.13 1.44
CA LEU A 108 -3.17 -2.81 1.35
C LEU A 108 -2.24 -2.73 0.15
N ASP A 109 -2.40 -1.72 -0.68
CA ASP A 109 -1.33 -1.33 -1.60
C ASP A 109 -0.17 -0.75 -0.78
N ILE A 110 1.06 -1.19 -1.08
CA ILE A 110 2.26 -0.73 -0.34
C ILE A 110 2.66 0.67 -0.81
N ALA A 111 2.51 0.91 -2.10
CA ALA A 111 2.83 2.18 -2.75
C ALA A 111 1.91 3.31 -2.26
N SER A 112 2.38 4.54 -2.40
CA SER A 112 1.57 5.76 -2.26
C SER A 112 1.88 6.72 -3.41
N ALA A 113 1.12 7.82 -3.55
CA ALA A 113 1.38 8.81 -4.59
C ALA A 113 2.81 9.38 -4.57
N SER A 114 3.46 9.44 -3.39
CA SER A 114 4.84 9.91 -3.24
C SER A 114 5.89 8.80 -3.24
N MET A 115 5.48 7.55 -3.07
CA MET A 115 6.36 6.38 -2.93
C MET A 115 5.85 5.25 -3.82
N ALA A 116 6.14 5.34 -5.11
CA ALA A 116 5.76 4.34 -6.10
C ALA A 116 6.84 4.17 -7.16
N ILE A 117 6.81 3.03 -7.86
CA ILE A 117 7.59 2.84 -9.08
C ILE A 117 6.96 3.72 -10.16
N ASP A 118 7.71 4.68 -10.70
CA ASP A 118 7.29 5.45 -11.87
C ASP A 118 7.27 4.52 -13.08
N ARG A 119 6.15 4.49 -13.80
CA ARG A 119 6.00 3.60 -14.96
C ARG A 119 6.81 4.05 -16.18
N ASP A 120 7.08 5.35 -16.29
CA ASP A 120 7.75 5.96 -17.44
C ASP A 120 9.28 6.00 -17.27
N ASP A 121 9.76 6.07 -16.02
CA ASP A 121 11.17 5.94 -15.64
C ASP A 121 11.32 4.99 -14.42
N PRO A 122 11.12 3.68 -14.63
CA PRO A 122 11.02 2.75 -13.51
C PRO A 122 12.34 2.54 -12.80
N SER A 123 12.26 2.54 -11.47
CA SER A 123 13.39 2.31 -10.58
C SER A 123 12.90 1.63 -9.31
N TRP A 124 13.71 0.69 -8.81
CA TRP A 124 13.55 0.09 -7.49
C TRP A 124 14.83 0.39 -6.71
N TYR A 125 14.73 1.35 -5.80
CA TYR A 125 15.88 2.02 -5.21
C TYR A 125 15.77 2.10 -3.68
N VAL A 126 16.88 2.48 -3.04
CA VAL A 126 17.07 2.41 -1.58
C VAL A 126 15.95 3.09 -0.77
N ASP A 127 15.55 4.31 -1.13
CA ASP A 127 14.52 5.04 -0.38
C ASP A 127 13.12 4.45 -0.61
N LEU A 128 12.84 3.99 -1.83
CA LEU A 128 11.56 3.36 -2.14
C LEU A 128 11.38 2.05 -1.39
N PHE A 129 12.43 1.22 -1.33
CA PHE A 129 12.39 0.00 -0.54
C PHE A 129 12.29 0.29 0.96
N ALA A 130 12.97 1.31 1.47
CA ALA A 130 12.79 1.77 2.85
C ALA A 130 11.35 2.19 3.14
N GLY A 131 10.70 2.93 2.23
CA GLY A 131 9.30 3.31 2.33
C GLY A 131 8.36 2.10 2.38
N TYR A 132 8.60 1.10 1.52
CA TYR A 132 7.82 -0.14 1.52
C TYR A 132 7.98 -0.92 2.84
N ARG A 133 9.20 -1.03 3.38
CA ARG A 133 9.45 -1.63 4.71
C ARG A 133 8.73 -0.86 5.83
N ASN A 134 8.76 0.47 5.80
CA ASN A 134 8.06 1.31 6.77
C ASN A 134 6.55 1.08 6.77
N LYS A 135 5.95 0.93 5.57
CA LYS A 135 4.53 0.58 5.40
C LYS A 135 4.21 -0.79 5.97
N ILE A 136 5.00 -1.80 5.64
CA ILE A 136 4.81 -3.17 6.12
C ILE A 136 4.85 -3.19 7.66
N ASP A 137 5.86 -2.57 8.27
CA ASP A 137 6.00 -2.58 9.73
C ASP A 137 4.86 -1.84 10.45
N ALA A 138 4.27 -0.81 9.83
CA ALA A 138 3.10 -0.12 10.38
C ALA A 138 1.87 -1.04 10.47
N PHE A 139 1.69 -1.94 9.49
CA PHE A 139 0.46 -2.72 9.33
C PHE A 139 0.59 -4.21 9.67
N ALA A 140 1.78 -4.79 9.63
CA ALA A 140 2.02 -6.22 9.89
C ALA A 140 1.71 -6.64 11.34
N LYS A 141 1.50 -5.68 12.24
CA LYS A 141 1.05 -5.91 13.62
C LYS A 141 -0.44 -6.24 13.75
N TYR A 142 -1.25 -6.00 12.72
CA TYR A 142 -2.70 -6.18 12.76
C TYR A 142 -3.14 -7.53 12.19
N ASP A 143 -3.91 -8.29 12.97
CA ASP A 143 -4.36 -9.64 12.59
C ASP A 143 -5.35 -9.66 11.41
N ASN A 144 -6.08 -8.56 11.19
CA ASN A 144 -7.03 -8.44 10.08
C ASN A 144 -6.40 -7.90 8.78
N VAL A 145 -5.09 -7.68 8.72
CA VAL A 145 -4.39 -7.46 7.44
C VAL A 145 -4.12 -8.82 6.80
N ILE A 146 -4.53 -9.01 5.53
CA ILE A 146 -4.47 -10.32 4.85
C ILE A 146 -3.49 -10.37 3.68
N GLY A 147 -2.91 -9.23 3.29
CA GLY A 147 -1.95 -9.19 2.20
C GLY A 147 -1.63 -7.78 1.74
N PHE A 148 -0.55 -7.71 0.97
CA PHE A 148 -0.02 -6.47 0.43
C PHE A 148 0.04 -6.52 -1.10
N ILE A 149 -0.18 -5.38 -1.77
CA ILE A 149 -0.05 -5.24 -3.23
C ILE A 149 1.17 -4.37 -3.51
N ALA A 150 2.21 -4.95 -4.14
CA ALA A 150 3.49 -4.27 -4.36
C ALA A 150 3.47 -3.29 -5.55
N GLY A 151 2.47 -3.40 -6.42
CA GLY A 151 2.24 -2.50 -7.55
C GLY A 151 0.82 -2.64 -8.09
N ASN A 152 0.26 -1.51 -8.54
CA ASN A 152 -1.08 -1.42 -9.13
C ASN A 152 -0.98 -0.73 -10.49
N GLU A 153 -1.24 -1.48 -11.55
CA GLU A 153 -1.22 -0.98 -12.94
C GLU A 153 0.05 -0.17 -13.28
N VAL A 154 1.21 -0.62 -12.79
CA VAL A 154 2.46 0.10 -13.05
C VAL A 154 2.77 -0.01 -14.54
N ALA A 155 2.90 -1.24 -15.03
CA ALA A 155 2.81 -1.52 -16.45
C ALA A 155 1.33 -1.50 -16.86
N ASN A 156 0.95 -0.54 -17.69
CA ASN A 156 -0.42 -0.33 -18.14
C ASN A 156 -0.56 -0.21 -19.67
N ASN A 157 0.56 -0.16 -20.40
CA ASN A 157 0.62 -0.25 -21.85
C ASN A 157 1.98 -0.80 -22.29
N GLU A 158 2.16 -1.03 -23.60
CA GLU A 158 3.40 -1.61 -24.17
C GLU A 158 4.67 -0.84 -23.78
N LYS A 159 4.60 0.50 -23.75
CA LYS A 159 5.76 1.37 -23.43
C LYS A 159 6.18 1.24 -21.98
N THR A 160 5.25 0.91 -21.09
CA THR A 160 5.48 0.86 -19.64
C THR A 160 5.75 -0.56 -19.14
N THR A 161 5.79 -1.57 -20.03
CA THR A 161 6.18 -2.94 -19.67
C THR A 161 7.55 -3.10 -18.98
N PRO A 162 8.58 -2.25 -19.24
CA PRO A 162 9.83 -2.29 -18.46
C PRO A 162 9.61 -2.20 -16.94
N SER A 163 8.61 -1.45 -16.49
CA SER A 163 8.31 -1.27 -15.06
C SER A 163 7.94 -2.57 -14.34
N ALA A 164 7.43 -3.58 -15.06
CA ALA A 164 7.10 -4.88 -14.49
C ALA A 164 8.33 -5.57 -13.86
N ALA A 165 9.53 -5.38 -14.43
CA ALA A 165 10.76 -5.92 -13.85
C ALA A 165 11.05 -5.40 -12.44
N PHE A 166 10.78 -4.11 -12.22
CA PHE A 166 11.00 -3.45 -10.94
C PHE A 166 9.92 -3.82 -9.93
N VAL A 167 8.66 -3.96 -10.36
CA VAL A 167 7.60 -4.48 -9.48
C VAL A 167 7.89 -5.92 -9.05
N LYS A 168 8.37 -6.76 -9.96
CA LYS A 168 8.73 -8.15 -9.64
C LYS A 168 9.93 -8.23 -8.67
N ALA A 169 10.91 -7.33 -8.80
CA ALA A 169 11.97 -7.16 -7.81
C ALA A 169 11.44 -6.66 -6.45
N ALA A 170 10.49 -5.72 -6.45
CA ALA A 170 9.85 -5.26 -5.22
C ALA A 170 9.10 -6.39 -4.51
N ILE A 171 8.37 -7.25 -5.24
CA ILE A 171 7.74 -8.46 -4.69
C ILE A 171 8.77 -9.37 -4.04
N ARG A 172 9.88 -9.68 -4.73
CA ARG A 172 10.99 -10.48 -4.18
C ARG A 172 11.50 -9.90 -2.88
N ASP A 173 11.88 -8.64 -2.89
CA ASP A 173 12.57 -8.01 -1.77
C ASP A 173 11.65 -7.80 -0.57
N VAL A 174 10.36 -7.49 -0.81
CA VAL A 174 9.35 -7.41 0.25
C VAL A 174 9.10 -8.78 0.86
N LYS A 175 8.97 -9.85 0.07
CA LYS A 175 8.77 -11.21 0.58
C LYS A 175 9.98 -11.70 1.38
N GLU A 176 11.19 -11.40 0.91
CA GLU A 176 12.41 -11.71 1.65
C GLU A 176 12.50 -10.92 2.97
N TYR A 177 12.08 -9.65 2.97
CA TYR A 177 11.97 -8.84 4.19
C TYR A 177 10.97 -9.43 5.19
N LEU A 178 9.77 -9.80 4.73
CA LEU A 178 8.75 -10.46 5.56
C LEU A 178 9.30 -11.76 6.17
N ALA A 179 9.90 -12.63 5.35
CA ALA A 179 10.49 -13.88 5.81
C ALA A 179 11.62 -13.66 6.83
N LYS A 180 12.51 -12.67 6.60
CA LYS A 180 13.59 -12.30 7.52
C LYS A 180 13.06 -11.88 8.89
N ASN A 181 11.92 -11.19 8.91
CA ASN A 181 11.25 -10.71 10.11
C ASN A 181 10.19 -11.70 10.66
N LYS A 182 10.07 -12.90 10.08
CA LYS A 182 9.10 -13.94 10.47
C LYS A 182 7.65 -13.46 10.40
N LEU A 183 7.36 -12.60 9.44
CA LEU A 183 6.03 -12.12 9.10
C LEU A 183 5.51 -12.97 7.93
N ASP A 184 4.28 -13.45 8.05
CA ASP A 184 3.64 -14.33 7.08
C ASP A 184 2.45 -13.60 6.44
N PHE A 185 2.76 -12.79 5.42
CA PHE A 185 1.78 -12.05 4.64
C PHE A 185 2.04 -12.27 3.15
N PRO A 186 1.00 -12.56 2.35
CA PRO A 186 1.18 -12.70 0.92
C PRO A 186 1.37 -11.33 0.25
N VAL A 187 2.19 -11.30 -0.79
CA VAL A 187 2.50 -10.10 -1.58
C VAL A 187 2.12 -10.32 -3.03
N GLY A 188 1.15 -9.56 -3.51
CA GLY A 188 0.59 -9.68 -4.86
C GLY A 188 0.85 -8.48 -5.75
N TYR A 189 0.22 -8.54 -6.93
CA TYR A 189 0.21 -7.48 -7.94
C TYR A 189 -1.22 -7.27 -8.43
N ALA A 190 -1.61 -6.03 -8.70
CA ALA A 190 -2.86 -5.68 -9.36
C ALA A 190 -2.59 -5.12 -10.76
N SER A 191 -3.18 -5.74 -11.78
CA SER A 191 -2.98 -5.41 -13.19
C SER A 191 -4.20 -4.72 -13.79
N ASN A 192 -3.98 -3.87 -14.80
CA ASN A 192 -5.04 -3.40 -15.68
C ASN A 192 -5.42 -4.48 -16.71
N ASP A 193 -6.46 -4.21 -17.50
CA ASP A 193 -6.98 -5.12 -18.54
C ASP A 193 -6.51 -4.75 -19.96
N GLU A 194 -5.32 -4.16 -20.15
CA GLU A 194 -4.84 -3.76 -21.49
C GLU A 194 -4.58 -4.99 -22.39
N PRO A 195 -5.35 -5.20 -23.48
CA PRO A 195 -5.30 -6.43 -24.26
C PRO A 195 -3.91 -6.85 -24.74
N THR A 196 -3.04 -5.90 -25.13
CA THR A 196 -1.74 -6.24 -25.74
C THR A 196 -0.69 -6.72 -24.73
N ILE A 197 -0.86 -6.42 -23.45
CA ILE A 197 0.10 -6.77 -22.39
C ILE A 197 -0.50 -7.64 -21.28
N ARG A 198 -1.83 -7.85 -21.27
CA ARG A 198 -2.56 -8.62 -20.24
C ARG A 198 -1.98 -10.02 -20.03
N ASP A 199 -1.83 -10.78 -21.11
CA ASP A 199 -1.34 -12.17 -21.02
C ASP A 199 0.15 -12.21 -20.63
N PRO A 200 1.05 -11.40 -21.24
CA PRO A 200 2.41 -11.28 -20.75
C PRO A 200 2.52 -10.89 -19.27
N LEU A 201 1.70 -9.96 -18.77
CA LEU A 201 1.72 -9.57 -17.35
C LEU A 201 1.27 -10.71 -16.44
N MET A 202 0.16 -11.37 -16.80
CA MET A 202 -0.32 -12.57 -16.11
C MET A 202 0.80 -13.61 -16.02
N ASP A 203 1.37 -14.00 -17.15
CA ASP A 203 2.44 -15.00 -17.17
C ASP A 203 3.66 -14.53 -16.37
N TYR A 204 4.06 -13.27 -16.53
CA TYR A 204 5.27 -12.74 -15.94
C TYR A 204 5.28 -12.75 -14.41
N PHE A 205 4.18 -12.36 -13.76
CA PHE A 205 4.13 -12.32 -12.30
C PHE A 205 4.00 -13.72 -11.67
N ASN A 206 3.68 -14.74 -12.46
CA ASN A 206 3.62 -16.13 -12.01
C ASN A 206 4.78 -17.01 -12.52
N CYS A 207 5.64 -16.53 -13.41
CA CYS A 207 6.72 -17.33 -13.99
C CYS A 207 8.05 -17.27 -13.23
N GLY A 208 8.97 -18.15 -13.61
CA GLY A 208 10.37 -18.16 -13.17
C GLY A 208 10.63 -19.06 -11.97
N ASP A 209 11.88 -19.42 -11.74
CA ASP A 209 12.27 -20.39 -10.70
C ASP A 209 12.35 -19.77 -9.30
N ASP A 210 12.64 -18.48 -9.21
CA ASP A 210 12.66 -17.72 -7.96
C ASP A 210 11.26 -17.59 -7.36
N ALA A 211 11.00 -18.35 -6.30
CA ALA A 211 9.73 -18.36 -5.59
C ALA A 211 9.45 -17.05 -4.83
N SER A 212 10.49 -16.34 -4.40
CA SER A 212 10.34 -15.03 -3.77
C SER A 212 9.89 -13.99 -4.78
N ALA A 213 10.36 -14.07 -6.03
CA ALA A 213 10.00 -13.13 -7.09
C ALA A 213 8.63 -13.37 -7.74
N ARG A 214 8.02 -14.56 -7.57
CA ARG A 214 6.62 -14.78 -8.02
C ARG A 214 5.65 -14.08 -7.07
N ALA A 215 4.62 -13.46 -7.61
CA ALA A 215 3.52 -12.91 -6.82
C ALA A 215 2.82 -14.05 -6.04
N ASP A 216 2.37 -13.76 -4.83
CA ASP A 216 1.61 -14.74 -4.03
C ASP A 216 0.13 -14.76 -4.42
N PHE A 217 -0.38 -13.70 -5.03
CA PHE A 217 -1.70 -13.62 -5.67
C PHE A 217 -1.68 -12.61 -6.82
N TYR A 218 -2.61 -12.74 -7.75
CA TYR A 218 -2.75 -11.85 -8.91
C TYR A 218 -4.13 -11.19 -8.93
N GLY A 219 -4.15 -9.86 -9.02
CA GLY A 219 -5.35 -9.06 -9.17
C GLY A 219 -5.53 -8.60 -10.62
N ALA A 220 -6.75 -8.68 -11.14
CA ALA A 220 -7.15 -8.05 -12.39
C ALA A 220 -8.21 -6.96 -12.12
N ASN A 221 -7.94 -5.73 -12.53
CA ASN A 221 -8.91 -4.64 -12.56
C ASN A 221 -9.75 -4.80 -13.83
N LEU A 222 -10.95 -5.38 -13.71
CA LEU A 222 -11.72 -5.89 -14.85
C LEU A 222 -13.11 -5.25 -14.95
N TYR A 223 -13.23 -4.31 -15.87
CA TYR A 223 -14.44 -3.49 -16.07
C TYR A 223 -15.25 -3.89 -17.32
N SER A 224 -14.98 -5.05 -17.93
CA SER A 224 -15.62 -5.45 -19.20
C SER A 224 -17.10 -5.91 -19.06
N TRP A 225 -17.59 -6.10 -17.85
CA TRP A 225 -19.00 -6.42 -17.59
C TRP A 225 -19.80 -5.15 -17.31
N CYS A 226 -20.59 -4.70 -18.29
CA CYS A 226 -21.39 -3.49 -18.18
C CYS A 226 -22.88 -3.77 -18.43
N GLY A 227 -23.74 -3.25 -17.56
CA GLY A 227 -25.19 -3.26 -17.75
C GLY A 227 -25.89 -4.58 -17.42
N SER A 228 -27.22 -4.53 -17.47
CA SER A 228 -28.09 -5.64 -17.03
C SER A 228 -28.13 -6.82 -18.00
N LYS A 229 -27.80 -6.58 -19.27
CA LYS A 229 -27.84 -7.58 -20.34
C LYS A 229 -26.51 -8.32 -20.53
N ALA A 230 -25.43 -7.84 -19.90
CA ALA A 230 -24.16 -8.56 -19.93
C ALA A 230 -24.29 -9.93 -19.25
N THR A 231 -23.61 -10.89 -19.82
CA THR A 231 -23.53 -12.29 -19.38
C THR A 231 -22.07 -12.68 -19.21
N PHE A 232 -21.82 -13.86 -18.64
CA PHE A 232 -20.48 -14.42 -18.50
C PHE A 232 -19.70 -14.45 -19.83
N SER A 233 -20.38 -14.76 -20.94
CA SER A 233 -19.75 -14.81 -22.26
C SER A 233 -19.68 -13.45 -22.95
N SER A 234 -20.76 -12.66 -22.92
CA SER A 234 -20.77 -11.37 -23.62
C SER A 234 -19.85 -10.32 -22.99
N SER A 235 -19.52 -10.46 -21.70
CA SER A 235 -18.52 -9.62 -21.00
C SER A 235 -17.08 -10.05 -21.26
N GLY A 236 -16.86 -11.25 -21.82
CA GLY A 236 -15.54 -11.86 -21.96
C GLY A 236 -14.97 -12.48 -20.69
N TYR A 237 -15.72 -12.50 -19.58
CA TYR A 237 -15.29 -13.13 -18.32
C TYR A 237 -15.05 -14.64 -18.49
N ASP A 238 -15.76 -15.30 -19.42
CA ASP A 238 -15.53 -16.70 -19.81
C ASP A 238 -14.11 -16.96 -20.30
N LYS A 239 -13.61 -16.11 -21.21
CA LYS A 239 -12.26 -16.21 -21.76
C LYS A 239 -11.20 -15.96 -20.70
N ILE A 240 -11.42 -14.98 -19.83
CA ILE A 240 -10.48 -14.66 -18.74
C ILE A 240 -10.45 -15.80 -17.71
N THR A 241 -11.61 -16.37 -17.37
CA THR A 241 -11.69 -17.48 -16.43
C THR A 241 -11.00 -18.73 -16.95
N GLU A 242 -11.12 -19.04 -18.25
CA GLU A 242 -10.42 -20.19 -18.83
C GLU A 242 -8.89 -20.01 -18.78
N LYS A 243 -8.37 -18.78 -18.97
CA LYS A 243 -6.93 -18.51 -18.86
C LYS A 243 -6.37 -18.76 -17.45
N PHE A 244 -7.14 -18.44 -16.42
CA PHE A 244 -6.70 -18.57 -15.02
C PHE A 244 -6.97 -19.94 -14.38
N LYS A 245 -7.66 -20.85 -15.07
CA LYS A 245 -8.11 -22.14 -14.53
C LYS A 245 -6.99 -22.98 -13.90
N ASP A 246 -5.84 -23.02 -14.56
CA ASP A 246 -4.67 -23.79 -14.12
C ASP A 246 -3.57 -22.92 -13.47
N TYR A 247 -3.88 -21.67 -13.12
CA TYR A 247 -2.91 -20.71 -12.58
C TYR A 247 -2.50 -21.07 -11.15
N SER A 248 -1.20 -21.01 -10.81
CA SER A 248 -0.70 -21.62 -9.56
C SER A 248 -0.96 -20.84 -8.27
N ILE A 249 -1.41 -19.59 -8.37
CA ILE A 249 -1.66 -18.68 -7.25
C ILE A 249 -3.10 -18.16 -7.28
N PRO A 250 -3.65 -17.67 -6.15
CA PRO A 250 -4.99 -17.10 -6.13
C PRO A 250 -5.13 -15.92 -7.09
N VAL A 251 -6.30 -15.85 -7.73
CA VAL A 251 -6.66 -14.78 -8.65
C VAL A 251 -7.86 -14.02 -8.10
N LEU A 252 -7.79 -12.69 -8.14
CA LEU A 252 -8.81 -11.78 -7.66
C LEU A 252 -9.27 -10.86 -8.78
N LEU A 253 -10.54 -10.46 -8.77
CA LEU A 253 -10.91 -9.20 -9.42
C LEU A 253 -10.51 -8.08 -8.46
N SER A 254 -9.31 -7.53 -8.60
CA SER A 254 -8.80 -6.49 -7.71
C SER A 254 -9.61 -5.21 -7.79
N GLU A 255 -10.33 -5.02 -8.90
CA GLU A 255 -11.44 -4.09 -9.08
C GLU A 255 -12.47 -4.64 -10.07
N TYR A 256 -13.75 -4.35 -9.86
CA TYR A 256 -14.83 -4.51 -10.83
C TYR A 256 -15.96 -3.50 -10.57
N GLY A 257 -16.89 -3.37 -11.53
CA GLY A 257 -18.10 -2.55 -11.37
C GLY A 257 -18.22 -1.44 -12.41
N CYS A 258 -18.28 -1.80 -13.69
CA CYS A 258 -18.41 -0.87 -14.81
C CYS A 258 -19.59 0.09 -14.66
N ILE A 259 -19.34 1.39 -14.87
CA ILE A 259 -20.36 2.46 -14.76
C ILE A 259 -20.97 2.89 -16.10
N ALA A 260 -20.69 2.19 -17.21
CA ALA A 260 -21.21 2.57 -18.54
C ALA A 260 -22.75 2.55 -18.61
N GLU A 261 -23.39 1.74 -17.76
CA GLU A 261 -24.84 1.75 -17.52
C GLU A 261 -25.10 1.81 -16.02
N ARG A 262 -25.83 2.84 -15.56
CA ARG A 262 -26.23 3.03 -14.15
C ARG A 262 -27.77 3.05 -14.01
N PRO A 263 -28.32 2.64 -12.85
CA PRO A 263 -27.62 2.06 -11.71
C PRO A 263 -27.03 0.67 -12.03
N ARG A 264 -25.85 0.38 -11.48
CA ARG A 264 -25.14 -0.88 -11.72
C ARG A 264 -25.93 -2.07 -11.15
N PRO A 265 -26.17 -3.13 -11.93
CA PRO A 265 -26.90 -4.31 -11.46
C PRO A 265 -26.03 -5.31 -10.68
N PHE A 266 -24.70 -5.17 -10.75
CA PHE A 266 -23.69 -6.05 -10.16
C PHE A 266 -23.90 -7.55 -10.48
N ASN A 267 -24.31 -7.87 -11.72
CA ASN A 267 -24.49 -9.27 -12.15
C ASN A 267 -23.16 -10.03 -12.23
N GLU A 268 -22.06 -9.33 -12.49
CA GLU A 268 -20.69 -9.85 -12.45
C GLU A 268 -20.33 -10.47 -11.09
N ALA A 269 -20.84 -9.92 -9.97
CA ALA A 269 -20.63 -10.51 -8.66
C ALA A 269 -21.35 -11.87 -8.54
N LYS A 270 -22.52 -12.04 -9.16
CA LYS A 270 -23.23 -13.33 -9.17
C LYS A 270 -22.42 -14.40 -9.91
N SER A 271 -21.79 -14.05 -11.04
CA SER A 271 -20.89 -14.96 -11.76
C SER A 271 -19.60 -15.23 -10.98
N LEU A 272 -18.97 -14.18 -10.40
CA LEU A 272 -17.73 -14.27 -9.63
C LEU A 272 -17.83 -15.28 -8.47
N TYR A 273 -18.92 -15.22 -7.71
CA TYR A 273 -19.16 -16.10 -6.57
C TYR A 273 -20.02 -17.33 -6.92
N GLY A 274 -20.41 -17.48 -8.19
CA GLY A 274 -21.21 -18.58 -8.71
C GLY A 274 -20.37 -19.69 -9.35
N SER A 275 -21.03 -20.62 -10.02
CA SER A 275 -20.37 -21.73 -10.72
C SER A 275 -19.48 -21.29 -11.88
N ASP A 276 -19.71 -20.09 -12.41
CA ASP A 276 -18.94 -19.56 -13.54
C ASP A 276 -17.47 -19.36 -13.16
N MET A 277 -17.18 -18.85 -11.95
CA MET A 277 -15.84 -18.37 -11.60
C MET A 277 -15.31 -18.84 -10.24
N SER A 278 -16.14 -19.26 -9.28
CA SER A 278 -15.68 -19.55 -7.89
C SER A 278 -14.69 -20.71 -7.77
N ALA A 279 -14.60 -21.58 -8.79
CA ALA A 279 -13.56 -22.60 -8.85
C ALA A 279 -12.16 -22.01 -9.12
N THR A 280 -12.09 -20.91 -9.88
CA THR A 280 -10.87 -20.26 -10.38
C THR A 280 -10.51 -19.01 -9.59
N PHE A 281 -11.47 -18.11 -9.38
CA PHE A 281 -11.27 -16.84 -8.68
C PHE A 281 -11.56 -16.96 -7.18
N SER A 282 -10.80 -16.22 -6.39
CA SER A 282 -10.96 -16.12 -4.94
C SER A 282 -11.81 -14.93 -4.50
N GLY A 283 -12.66 -14.41 -5.40
CA GLY A 283 -13.50 -13.23 -5.17
C GLY A 283 -12.89 -11.95 -5.74
N GLY A 284 -13.28 -10.80 -5.19
CA GLY A 284 -12.83 -9.50 -5.71
C GLY A 284 -13.41 -8.28 -4.99
N PHE A 285 -13.02 -7.09 -5.43
CA PHE A 285 -13.38 -5.81 -4.83
C PHE A 285 -14.25 -4.97 -5.77
N MET A 286 -15.46 -4.61 -5.32
CA MET A 286 -16.27 -3.64 -6.04
C MET A 286 -15.64 -2.25 -5.89
N TYR A 287 -15.47 -1.53 -7.00
CA TYR A 287 -14.96 -0.17 -7.04
C TYR A 287 -16.13 0.82 -7.16
N MET A 288 -16.41 1.71 -6.18
CA MET A 288 -15.79 1.86 -4.85
C MET A 288 -16.85 2.30 -3.82
N PHE A 289 -16.46 2.44 -2.55
CA PHE A 289 -17.40 2.84 -1.49
C PHE A 289 -17.92 4.28 -1.69
N THR A 290 -17.04 5.28 -1.67
CA THR A 290 -17.42 6.70 -1.69
C THR A 290 -17.61 7.24 -3.10
N GLU A 291 -18.61 8.10 -3.27
CA GLU A 291 -18.89 8.81 -4.54
C GLU A 291 -17.95 9.99 -4.65
N GLU A 292 -17.01 9.85 -5.58
CA GLU A 292 -16.03 10.86 -5.96
C GLU A 292 -16.37 11.45 -7.33
N GLU A 293 -15.55 12.36 -7.86
CA GLU A 293 -15.75 12.96 -9.19
C GLU A 293 -15.82 11.94 -10.34
N ASN A 294 -15.31 10.72 -10.10
CA ASN A 294 -15.32 9.60 -11.04
C ASN A 294 -16.67 8.87 -11.14
N ASN A 295 -17.65 9.16 -10.26
CA ASN A 295 -19.00 8.60 -10.23
C ASN A 295 -19.07 7.07 -9.97
N TYR A 296 -18.12 6.49 -9.23
CA TYR A 296 -18.06 5.04 -8.93
C TYR A 296 -18.62 4.63 -7.56
N GLY A 297 -18.96 5.58 -6.71
CA GLY A 297 -19.38 5.34 -5.34
C GLY A 297 -20.80 4.81 -5.21
N ILE A 298 -21.03 4.23 -4.03
CA ILE A 298 -22.34 3.78 -3.58
C ILE A 298 -22.82 4.53 -2.33
N VAL A 299 -21.98 5.38 -1.74
CA VAL A 299 -22.33 6.32 -0.67
C VAL A 299 -21.80 7.71 -0.98
N ASP A 300 -22.54 8.75 -0.65
CA ASP A 300 -22.09 10.14 -0.70
C ASP A 300 -21.75 10.60 0.71
N VAL A 301 -20.48 10.90 0.94
CA VAL A 301 -19.95 11.31 2.23
C VAL A 301 -18.68 12.13 2.07
N THR A 302 -18.45 13.07 2.99
CA THR A 302 -17.18 13.80 3.07
C THR A 302 -16.31 13.24 4.19
N TYR A 303 -15.00 13.39 4.04
CA TYR A 303 -13.98 12.84 4.93
C TYR A 303 -14.22 13.14 6.42
N SER A 304 -14.69 14.36 6.75
CA SER A 304 -14.89 14.83 8.12
C SER A 304 -16.33 14.74 8.63
N SER A 305 -17.28 14.25 7.83
CA SER A 305 -18.69 14.20 8.22
C SER A 305 -18.99 12.99 9.10
N SER A 306 -19.80 13.14 10.15
CA SER A 306 -20.39 11.98 10.85
C SER A 306 -21.60 11.40 10.11
N GLU A 307 -22.18 12.14 9.18
CA GLU A 307 -23.35 11.75 8.39
C GLU A 307 -22.95 11.32 6.98
N LEU A 308 -23.64 10.29 6.48
CA LEU A 308 -23.44 9.70 5.16
C LEU A 308 -24.80 9.49 4.50
N LYS A 309 -24.85 9.66 3.18
CA LYS A 309 -26.03 9.34 2.36
C LYS A 309 -25.77 8.07 1.55
N LYS A 310 -26.59 7.04 1.76
CA LYS A 310 -26.60 5.85 0.88
C LYS A 310 -27.15 6.23 -0.49
N LEU A 311 -26.47 5.82 -1.57
CA LEU A 311 -26.96 5.96 -2.94
C LEU A 311 -27.75 4.71 -3.35
N GLU A 312 -28.46 4.78 -4.47
CA GLU A 312 -29.30 3.67 -4.98
C GLU A 312 -28.51 2.35 -5.11
N GLU A 313 -27.26 2.43 -5.58
CA GLU A 313 -26.41 1.26 -5.81
C GLU A 313 -25.96 0.56 -4.51
N PHE A 314 -26.06 1.20 -3.35
CA PHE A 314 -25.78 0.57 -2.05
C PHE A 314 -26.70 -0.62 -1.80
N ASP A 315 -28.02 -0.40 -1.94
CA ASP A 315 -29.01 -1.43 -1.70
C ASP A 315 -28.98 -2.51 -2.80
N ILE A 316 -28.68 -2.13 -4.04
CA ILE A 316 -28.52 -3.11 -5.14
C ILE A 316 -27.34 -4.04 -4.83
N PHE A 317 -26.17 -3.49 -4.46
CA PHE A 317 -24.98 -4.27 -4.16
C PHE A 317 -25.20 -5.20 -2.96
N LYS A 318 -25.76 -4.68 -1.86
CA LYS A 318 -26.16 -5.46 -0.67
C LYS A 318 -27.09 -6.62 -1.03
N ASN A 319 -28.09 -6.38 -1.87
CA ASN A 319 -29.04 -7.39 -2.32
C ASN A 319 -28.40 -8.47 -3.20
N VAL A 320 -27.34 -8.15 -3.93
CA VAL A 320 -26.56 -9.15 -4.68
C VAL A 320 -25.68 -9.96 -3.72
N LEU A 321 -24.88 -9.30 -2.87
CA LEU A 321 -23.95 -9.99 -1.96
C LEU A 321 -24.64 -10.90 -0.93
N SER A 322 -25.86 -10.55 -0.51
CA SER A 322 -26.67 -11.40 0.38
C SER A 322 -27.15 -12.69 -0.27
N LYS A 323 -27.16 -12.76 -1.62
CA LYS A 323 -27.63 -13.94 -2.38
C LYS A 323 -26.48 -14.82 -2.88
N VAL A 324 -25.23 -14.36 -2.82
CA VAL A 324 -24.09 -15.16 -3.27
C VAL A 324 -23.52 -16.01 -2.13
N SER A 325 -23.35 -17.29 -2.41
CA SER A 325 -22.85 -18.30 -1.47
C SER A 325 -21.87 -19.22 -2.20
N PRO A 326 -20.61 -18.78 -2.44
CA PRO A 326 -19.64 -19.57 -3.18
C PRO A 326 -19.37 -20.89 -2.44
N THR A 327 -19.32 -21.99 -3.20
CA THR A 327 -18.99 -23.30 -2.65
C THR A 327 -17.48 -23.48 -2.67
N GLY A 328 -16.87 -23.51 -1.49
CA GLY A 328 -15.44 -23.70 -1.33
C GLY A 328 -15.03 -25.14 -1.08
N VAL A 329 -13.71 -25.33 -0.93
CA VAL A 329 -13.10 -26.59 -0.48
C VAL A 329 -12.48 -26.41 0.91
N LYS A 330 -12.24 -27.52 1.63
CA LYS A 330 -11.46 -27.48 2.87
C LYS A 330 -9.96 -27.54 2.58
N MET A 331 -9.17 -26.74 3.30
CA MET A 331 -7.71 -26.64 3.11
C MET A 331 -6.99 -27.99 3.18
N LYS A 332 -7.43 -28.87 4.09
CA LYS A 332 -6.88 -30.22 4.25
C LYS A 332 -7.14 -31.15 3.06
N ASP A 333 -8.25 -30.92 2.35
CA ASP A 333 -8.70 -31.75 1.23
C ASP A 333 -8.26 -31.14 -0.12
N TYR A 334 -7.79 -29.90 -0.10
CA TYR A 334 -7.29 -29.20 -1.27
C TYR A 334 -5.85 -29.61 -1.62
N ASN A 335 -5.68 -30.27 -2.76
CA ASN A 335 -4.40 -30.59 -3.36
C ASN A 335 -4.35 -29.98 -4.77
N SER A 336 -3.58 -28.91 -4.93
CA SER A 336 -3.45 -28.21 -6.21
C SER A 336 -2.50 -28.96 -7.15
N SER A 337 -2.86 -29.01 -8.44
CA SER A 337 -1.97 -29.43 -9.53
C SER A 337 -1.72 -28.30 -10.54
N ASN A 338 -2.09 -27.07 -10.15
CA ASN A 338 -1.97 -25.87 -10.97
C ASN A 338 -0.49 -25.57 -11.27
N LYS A 339 -0.25 -24.90 -12.40
CA LYS A 339 1.07 -24.75 -12.99
C LYS A 339 1.58 -23.31 -12.89
N ILE A 340 2.86 -23.21 -12.58
CA ILE A 340 3.66 -22.00 -12.74
C ILE A 340 3.69 -21.67 -14.24
N GLN A 341 3.43 -20.42 -14.61
CA GLN A 341 3.43 -20.00 -16.00
C GLN A 341 4.85 -19.98 -16.60
N SER A 342 4.91 -20.07 -17.93
CA SER A 342 6.16 -19.85 -18.67
C SER A 342 6.43 -18.35 -18.77
N CYS A 343 7.69 -17.93 -18.62
CA CYS A 343 8.00 -16.51 -18.74
C CYS A 343 7.82 -16.02 -20.19
N PRO A 344 7.19 -14.85 -20.41
CA PRO A 344 7.10 -14.25 -21.73
C PRO A 344 8.49 -13.91 -22.27
N SER A 345 8.67 -14.10 -23.58
CA SER A 345 9.89 -13.69 -24.28
C SER A 345 9.79 -12.22 -24.69
N PRO A 346 10.91 -11.47 -24.76
CA PRO A 346 10.92 -10.11 -25.29
C PRO A 346 10.28 -10.02 -26.68
N SER A 347 9.44 -9.01 -26.90
CA SER A 347 8.71 -8.77 -28.14
C SER A 347 8.50 -7.27 -28.38
N GLU A 348 7.69 -6.89 -29.37
CA GLU A 348 7.28 -5.50 -29.54
C GLU A 348 6.45 -4.99 -28.36
N ALA A 349 5.50 -5.79 -27.89
CA ALA A 349 4.63 -5.45 -26.77
C ALA A 349 5.27 -5.70 -25.39
N TRP A 350 6.28 -6.59 -25.30
CA TRP A 350 6.90 -7.00 -24.03
C TRP A 350 8.40 -6.70 -24.00
N LYS A 351 8.82 -5.67 -23.24
CA LYS A 351 10.21 -5.17 -23.21
C LYS A 351 11.02 -5.66 -22.02
N VAL A 352 10.77 -6.87 -21.54
CA VAL A 352 11.46 -7.44 -20.37
C VAL A 352 12.06 -8.81 -20.70
N LYS A 353 13.35 -9.00 -20.46
CA LYS A 353 14.00 -10.31 -20.40
C LYS A 353 13.65 -10.96 -19.07
N SER A 354 12.61 -11.76 -19.08
CA SER A 354 11.88 -12.14 -17.87
C SER A 354 12.60 -13.00 -16.83
N THR A 355 13.80 -13.52 -17.15
CA THR A 355 14.62 -14.30 -16.20
C THR A 355 15.56 -13.43 -15.36
N GLU A 356 15.77 -12.17 -15.74
CA GLU A 356 16.66 -11.24 -15.03
C GLU A 356 15.84 -10.19 -14.28
N LEU A 357 16.25 -9.86 -13.07
CA LEU A 357 15.62 -8.82 -12.25
C LEU A 357 16.67 -7.82 -11.75
N PRO A 358 16.26 -6.56 -11.50
CA PRO A 358 17.07 -5.63 -10.72
C PRO A 358 17.54 -6.26 -9.41
N GLN A 359 18.77 -5.94 -8.98
CA GLN A 359 19.30 -6.39 -7.70
C GLN A 359 18.51 -5.75 -6.55
N THR A 360 18.49 -6.42 -5.39
CA THR A 360 17.95 -5.85 -4.16
C THR A 360 18.70 -4.57 -3.80
N PRO A 361 18.01 -3.46 -3.48
CA PRO A 361 18.66 -2.22 -3.09
C PRO A 361 19.61 -2.40 -1.90
N SER A 362 20.74 -1.68 -1.94
CA SER A 362 21.75 -1.67 -0.88
C SER A 362 22.22 -0.25 -0.63
N THR A 363 21.77 0.33 0.50
CA THR A 363 22.25 1.63 0.97
C THR A 363 23.77 1.61 1.16
N LYS A 364 24.31 0.52 1.74
CA LYS A 364 25.75 0.34 1.95
C LYS A 364 26.55 0.30 0.65
N ALA A 365 26.01 -0.26 -0.43
CA ALA A 365 26.67 -0.26 -1.73
C ALA A 365 26.71 1.15 -2.34
N CYS A 366 25.62 1.90 -2.22
CA CYS A 366 25.53 3.28 -2.71
C CYS A 366 26.44 4.23 -1.93
N GLU A 367 26.48 4.13 -0.61
CA GLU A 367 27.40 4.88 0.25
C GLU A 367 28.87 4.56 -0.11
N CYS A 368 29.21 3.27 -0.20
CA CYS A 368 30.55 2.84 -0.61
C CYS A 368 30.94 3.38 -2.00
N MET A 369 29.99 3.38 -2.94
CA MET A 369 30.21 3.94 -4.26
C MET A 369 30.53 5.43 -4.18
N VAL A 370 29.74 6.23 -3.45
CA VAL A 370 29.99 7.69 -3.27
C VAL A 370 31.29 7.98 -2.52
N GLU A 371 31.66 7.12 -1.57
CA GLU A 371 32.93 7.18 -0.84
C GLU A 371 34.15 6.92 -1.72
N SER A 372 33.97 6.24 -2.85
CA SER A 372 35.02 5.99 -3.84
C SER A 372 35.26 7.13 -4.83
N LEU A 373 34.36 8.13 -4.86
CA LEU A 373 34.39 9.20 -5.86
C LEU A 373 35.33 10.35 -5.44
N GLY A 374 36.13 10.84 -6.40
CA GLY A 374 36.95 12.04 -6.27
C GLY A 374 36.18 13.35 -6.51
N CYS A 375 35.06 13.29 -7.23
CA CYS A 375 34.11 14.37 -7.42
C CYS A 375 32.68 13.85 -7.16
N ALA A 376 31.91 14.48 -6.29
CA ALA A 376 30.53 14.07 -6.01
C ALA A 376 29.68 15.29 -5.63
N LEU A 377 28.36 15.16 -5.66
CA LEU A 377 27.50 16.16 -5.03
C LEU A 377 27.79 16.21 -3.53
N SER A 378 27.79 17.41 -2.96
CA SER A 378 28.15 17.59 -1.55
C SER A 378 27.21 16.82 -0.65
N LYS A 379 27.73 16.32 0.48
CA LYS A 379 26.94 15.47 1.41
C LYS A 379 25.64 16.14 1.86
N ASP A 380 25.68 17.45 2.11
CA ASP A 380 24.52 18.21 2.60
C ASP A 380 23.69 18.85 1.46
N PHE A 381 24.04 18.61 0.20
CA PHE A 381 23.29 19.12 -0.94
C PHE A 381 21.96 18.37 -1.13
N THR A 382 20.87 19.12 -1.22
CA THR A 382 19.53 18.60 -1.54
C THR A 382 19.17 18.97 -2.98
N ILE A 383 18.65 18.00 -3.73
CA ILE A 383 18.14 18.25 -5.08
C ILE A 383 16.74 18.85 -4.96
N GLU A 384 16.65 20.17 -5.05
CA GLU A 384 15.36 20.90 -5.04
C GLU A 384 14.55 20.68 -6.33
N ASN A 385 15.24 20.42 -7.46
CA ASN A 385 14.61 20.16 -8.75
C ASN A 385 15.06 18.81 -9.33
N PRO A 386 14.34 17.71 -9.01
CA PRO A 386 14.66 16.38 -9.51
C PRO A 386 14.69 16.28 -11.03
N LYS A 387 13.81 17.02 -11.73
CA LYS A 387 13.77 17.02 -13.21
C LYS A 387 15.04 17.60 -13.82
N ALA A 388 15.57 18.69 -13.25
CA ALA A 388 16.83 19.28 -13.70
C ALA A 388 18.02 18.33 -13.44
N ALA A 389 18.04 17.67 -12.29
CA ALA A 389 19.07 16.68 -11.97
C ALA A 389 19.02 15.45 -12.90
N GLN A 390 17.82 14.94 -13.20
CA GLN A 390 17.62 13.87 -14.19
C GLN A 390 18.07 14.28 -15.59
N ALA A 391 17.74 15.50 -16.02
CA ALA A 391 18.15 16.03 -17.32
C ALA A 391 19.69 16.12 -17.42
N LEU A 392 20.35 16.61 -16.38
CA LEU A 392 21.81 16.66 -16.31
C LEU A 392 22.43 15.25 -16.33
N LEU A 393 21.90 14.32 -15.54
CA LEU A 393 22.36 12.93 -15.53
C LEU A 393 22.28 12.33 -16.95
N LYS A 394 21.12 12.49 -17.60
CA LYS A 394 20.89 12.02 -18.98
C LYS A 394 21.86 12.64 -19.98
N ASP A 395 22.13 13.94 -19.86
CA ASP A 395 23.09 14.65 -20.74
C ASP A 395 24.51 14.09 -20.58
N ILE A 396 24.97 13.88 -19.34
CA ILE A 396 26.30 13.30 -19.07
C ILE A 396 26.41 11.89 -19.68
N CYS A 397 25.40 11.04 -19.46
CA CYS A 397 25.38 9.65 -19.93
C CYS A 397 25.21 9.53 -21.45
N SER A 398 24.59 10.51 -22.10
CA SER A 398 24.39 10.50 -23.56
C SER A 398 25.59 11.08 -24.32
N SER A 399 26.38 11.96 -23.69
CA SER A 399 27.43 12.74 -24.37
C SER A 399 28.85 12.24 -24.12
N SER A 400 29.17 11.91 -22.86
CA SER A 400 30.56 11.90 -22.40
C SER A 400 30.96 10.61 -21.68
N VAL A 401 30.04 10.00 -20.94
CA VAL A 401 30.30 8.88 -20.03
C VAL A 401 29.42 7.69 -20.39
N LYS A 402 29.97 6.47 -20.35
CA LYS A 402 29.15 5.24 -20.38
C LYS A 402 28.60 4.97 -18.99
N CYS A 403 27.30 5.11 -18.80
CA CYS A 403 26.64 5.00 -17.51
C CYS A 403 26.15 3.59 -17.15
N ASP A 404 26.63 2.54 -17.83
CA ASP A 404 26.27 1.13 -17.60
C ASP A 404 26.17 0.73 -16.11
N PRO A 405 27.04 1.20 -15.16
CA PRO A 405 26.93 0.83 -13.76
C PRO A 405 25.73 1.41 -13.01
N ILE A 406 25.10 2.48 -13.49
CA ILE A 406 23.94 3.15 -12.86
C ILE A 406 22.67 3.08 -13.72
N GLU A 407 22.77 2.52 -14.91
CA GLU A 407 21.67 2.35 -15.87
C GLU A 407 21.16 0.89 -15.91
N TYR A 408 20.10 0.69 -16.68
CA TYR A 408 19.51 -0.61 -16.92
C TYR A 408 18.99 -0.71 -18.36
N ASP A 409 18.83 -1.94 -18.85
CA ASP A 409 18.10 -2.25 -20.08
C ASP A 409 17.30 -3.53 -19.80
N THR A 410 16.01 -3.36 -19.53
CA THR A 410 15.11 -4.46 -19.18
C THR A 410 14.96 -5.44 -20.33
N SER A 411 15.09 -5.00 -21.58
CA SER A 411 14.94 -5.86 -22.76
C SER A 411 16.12 -6.83 -22.91
N LYS A 412 17.30 -6.42 -22.43
CA LYS A 412 18.51 -7.26 -22.34
C LYS A 412 18.66 -7.94 -20.98
N GLY A 413 17.89 -7.53 -19.99
CA GLY A 413 18.01 -7.98 -18.60
C GLY A 413 19.33 -7.57 -17.96
N THR A 414 19.84 -6.39 -18.32
CA THR A 414 21.07 -5.85 -17.76
C THR A 414 20.75 -4.76 -16.76
N TYR A 415 21.27 -4.88 -15.54
CA TYR A 415 21.06 -3.95 -14.44
C TYR A 415 22.42 -3.57 -13.86
N GLY A 416 22.78 -2.29 -13.95
CA GLY A 416 24.03 -1.77 -13.42
C GLY A 416 24.16 -2.02 -11.91
N ALA A 417 25.39 -2.21 -11.44
CA ALA A 417 25.68 -2.55 -10.03
C ALA A 417 25.18 -1.52 -9.00
N PHE A 418 24.88 -0.30 -9.43
CA PHE A 418 24.42 0.83 -8.62
C PHE A 418 23.12 1.44 -9.16
N GLN A 419 22.38 0.74 -10.01
CA GLN A 419 21.11 1.26 -10.57
C GLN A 419 20.04 1.50 -9.49
N PHE A 420 20.14 0.84 -8.34
CA PHE A 420 19.23 1.02 -7.21
C PHE A 420 19.60 2.20 -6.31
N CYS A 421 20.66 2.95 -6.62
CA CYS A 421 21.03 4.15 -5.87
C CYS A 421 20.10 5.32 -6.19
N ASN A 422 19.98 6.26 -5.25
CA ASN A 422 19.12 7.43 -5.44
C ASN A 422 19.70 8.38 -6.52
N LEU A 423 18.89 9.34 -6.96
CA LEU A 423 19.26 10.27 -8.03
C LEU A 423 20.54 11.07 -7.71
N LYS A 424 20.74 11.46 -6.45
CA LYS A 424 21.91 12.20 -6.00
C LYS A 424 23.18 11.35 -6.14
N GLU A 425 23.12 10.10 -5.74
CA GLU A 425 24.23 9.14 -5.82
C GLU A 425 24.56 8.82 -7.28
N LYS A 426 23.55 8.54 -8.11
CA LYS A 426 23.74 8.30 -9.56
C LYS A 426 24.36 9.52 -10.26
N LEU A 427 23.87 10.72 -9.98
CA LEU A 427 24.43 11.95 -10.54
C LEU A 427 25.86 12.18 -10.04
N SER A 428 26.15 11.91 -8.76
CA SER A 428 27.52 11.97 -8.23
C SER A 428 28.45 11.01 -8.97
N TRP A 429 28.01 9.78 -9.23
CA TRP A 429 28.78 8.81 -10.02
C TRP A 429 29.08 9.34 -11.43
N ALA A 430 28.07 9.88 -12.12
CA ALA A 430 28.22 10.40 -13.48
C ALA A 430 29.17 11.62 -13.53
N LEU A 431 29.07 12.53 -12.56
CA LEU A 431 29.97 13.67 -12.42
C LEU A 431 31.41 13.22 -12.15
N ASN A 432 31.61 12.23 -11.28
CA ASN A 432 32.93 11.66 -11.05
C ASN A 432 33.52 11.05 -12.32
N ALA A 433 32.73 10.28 -13.07
CA ALA A 433 33.19 9.67 -14.30
C ALA A 433 33.59 10.74 -15.34
N GLN A 434 32.85 11.84 -15.43
CA GLN A 434 33.23 12.96 -16.29
C GLN A 434 34.52 13.66 -15.81
N TYR A 435 34.66 13.86 -14.50
CA TYR A 435 35.86 14.42 -13.87
C TYR A 435 37.12 13.57 -14.15
N GLU A 436 37.00 12.25 -14.03
CA GLU A 436 38.07 11.28 -14.35
C GLU A 436 38.44 11.35 -15.85
N LEU A 437 37.45 11.36 -16.74
CA LEU A 437 37.67 11.46 -18.20
C LEU A 437 38.35 12.77 -18.61
N LYS A 438 38.07 13.87 -17.90
CA LYS A 438 38.69 15.18 -18.13
C LYS A 438 40.04 15.35 -17.42
N GLY A 439 40.67 14.24 -17.00
CA GLY A 439 42.01 14.25 -16.43
C GLY A 439 42.07 14.84 -15.02
N LYS A 440 40.98 14.72 -14.24
CA LYS A 440 40.89 15.19 -12.85
C LYS A 440 41.05 16.71 -12.69
N ASN A 441 40.70 17.48 -13.72
CA ASN A 441 40.69 18.94 -13.63
C ASN A 441 39.61 19.40 -12.62
N ALA A 442 40.00 20.21 -11.63
CA ALA A 442 39.08 20.71 -10.61
C ALA A 442 37.84 21.41 -11.21
N ASP A 443 38.01 22.17 -12.29
CA ASP A 443 36.90 22.88 -12.96
C ASP A 443 35.87 21.93 -13.56
N SER A 444 36.27 20.68 -13.87
CA SER A 444 35.35 19.67 -14.38
C SER A 444 34.46 19.01 -13.33
N CYS A 445 34.69 19.31 -12.05
CA CYS A 445 33.80 18.93 -10.96
C CYS A 445 32.78 20.04 -10.62
N THR A 446 32.86 21.21 -11.24
CA THR A 446 31.94 22.32 -10.99
C THR A 446 30.75 22.25 -11.95
N VAL A 447 29.53 22.26 -11.41
CA VAL A 447 28.31 22.29 -12.22
C VAL A 447 27.34 23.35 -11.70
N ASP A 448 26.88 24.21 -12.60
CA ASP A 448 25.96 25.29 -12.25
C ASP A 448 24.67 24.76 -11.61
N GLY A 449 24.35 25.29 -10.43
CA GLY A 449 23.16 24.89 -9.66
C GLY A 449 23.32 23.61 -8.84
N PHE A 450 24.48 22.96 -8.87
CA PHE A 450 24.76 21.74 -8.11
C PHE A 450 26.02 21.90 -7.26
N ASN A 451 25.89 21.82 -5.94
CA ASN A 451 27.06 21.91 -5.05
C ASN A 451 27.83 20.59 -5.07
N THR A 452 29.13 20.64 -5.34
CA THR A 452 30.00 19.49 -5.48
C THR A 452 31.23 19.57 -4.57
N ASP A 453 31.68 18.40 -4.10
CA ASP A 453 32.88 18.25 -3.29
C ASP A 453 33.98 17.55 -4.09
N LEU A 454 35.17 18.15 -4.09
CA LEU A 454 36.40 17.54 -4.60
C LEU A 454 37.16 16.83 -3.47
N LYS A 455 37.23 15.50 -3.54
CA LYS A 455 37.96 14.66 -2.58
C LYS A 455 39.32 14.27 -3.17
N LYS A 456 40.40 14.84 -2.62
CA LYS A 456 41.78 14.54 -3.06
C LYS A 456 42.17 13.06 -2.86
N SER A 457 41.61 12.42 -1.85
CA SER A 457 41.82 11.00 -1.54
C SER A 457 40.49 10.37 -1.12
N PRO A 458 39.78 9.69 -2.03
CA PRO A 458 38.59 8.92 -1.69
C PRO A 458 38.90 7.88 -0.60
N SER A 459 37.93 7.61 0.28
CA SER A 459 38.09 6.64 1.39
C SER A 459 38.01 5.19 0.92
N VAL A 460 37.40 4.97 -0.25
CA VAL A 460 37.36 3.67 -0.94
C VAL A 460 38.17 3.77 -2.23
N SER A 461 39.19 2.94 -2.38
CA SER A 461 40.09 2.99 -3.56
C SER A 461 39.62 2.10 -4.72
N ASP A 462 38.79 1.10 -4.46
CA ASP A 462 38.30 0.15 -5.46
C ASP A 462 36.77 0.01 -5.38
N ILE A 463 36.09 0.68 -6.30
CA ILE A 463 34.62 0.68 -6.44
C ILE A 463 34.04 -0.71 -6.69
N SER A 464 34.81 -1.66 -7.24
CA SER A 464 34.33 -3.03 -7.50
C SER A 464 33.96 -3.77 -6.21
N THR A 465 34.55 -3.36 -5.09
CA THR A 465 34.25 -3.89 -3.75
C THR A 465 32.91 -3.40 -3.17
N CYS A 466 32.29 -2.38 -3.80
CA CYS A 466 31.04 -1.79 -3.32
C CYS A 466 29.80 -2.54 -3.78
N ALA A 467 29.83 -3.17 -4.96
CA ALA A 467 28.67 -3.88 -5.51
C ALA A 467 28.25 -5.11 -4.66
N THR A 468 29.15 -5.63 -3.84
CA THR A 468 28.91 -6.83 -2.99
C THR A 468 28.57 -6.48 -1.55
N LYS A 469 28.27 -5.21 -1.24
CA LYS A 469 27.85 -4.81 0.11
C LYS A 469 26.47 -5.41 0.41
N GLU A 470 26.22 -5.63 1.70
CA GLU A 470 24.95 -6.19 2.19
C GLU A 470 23.76 -5.34 1.74
N ASN A 471 22.68 -6.00 1.30
CA ASN A 471 21.45 -5.36 0.87
C ASN A 471 20.55 -4.95 2.05
N ASP A 472 19.46 -4.25 1.76
CA ASP A 472 18.64 -3.60 2.79
C ASP A 472 17.56 -4.52 3.39
N ILE A 473 17.49 -5.80 3.02
CA ILE A 473 16.51 -6.77 3.57
C ILE A 473 16.67 -6.92 5.08
N GLY A 474 17.91 -6.93 5.59
CA GLY A 474 18.20 -7.04 7.02
C GLY A 474 18.07 -5.71 7.78
N MET A 475 17.86 -4.60 7.07
CA MET A 475 17.82 -3.29 7.69
C MET A 475 16.48 -3.09 8.40
N LYS A 476 16.53 -2.55 9.62
CA LYS A 476 15.31 -2.18 10.33
C LYS A 476 14.60 -1.05 9.58
N SER A 477 13.28 -1.10 9.58
CA SER A 477 12.44 0.05 9.25
C SER A 477 12.78 1.22 10.17
N SER A 478 12.72 2.44 9.65
CA SER A 478 12.83 3.66 10.48
C SER A 478 11.54 3.95 11.24
N ASN A 479 10.47 3.24 10.91
CA ASN A 479 9.16 3.34 11.55
C ASN A 479 9.13 2.51 12.84
N THR A 480 9.97 2.83 13.81
CA THR A 480 9.89 2.23 15.15
C THR A 480 8.75 2.88 15.92
N GLY A 481 7.51 2.54 15.55
CA GLY A 481 6.35 2.67 16.42
C GLY A 481 6.60 1.85 17.68
N SER A 482 6.80 2.54 18.80
CA SER A 482 7.13 1.97 20.10
C SER A 482 6.14 0.89 20.54
N THR A 483 6.52 -0.38 20.42
CA THR A 483 5.94 -1.47 21.20
C THR A 483 7.04 -2.29 21.89
N SER A 484 7.81 -1.63 22.75
CA SER A 484 8.45 -2.34 23.85
C SER A 484 7.41 -2.59 24.94
N SER A 485 6.89 -3.81 25.00
CA SER A 485 6.24 -4.33 26.19
C SER A 485 7.25 -4.36 27.35
N SER A 486 7.24 -3.34 28.21
CA SER A 486 7.84 -3.45 29.55
C SER A 486 6.83 -2.99 30.58
N GLY A 487 6.43 -3.94 31.44
CA GLY A 487 5.40 -3.78 32.44
C GLY A 487 5.59 -2.55 33.32
N SER A 488 4.50 -1.82 33.47
CA SER A 488 4.35 -0.73 34.42
C SER A 488 4.58 -1.24 35.85
N LYS A 489 5.56 -0.66 36.54
CA LYS A 489 5.56 -0.55 38.00
C LYS A 489 5.62 0.92 38.37
N ASN A 490 4.44 1.46 38.64
CA ASN A 490 4.27 2.69 39.40
C ASN A 490 4.87 2.52 40.80
N THR A 491 5.76 3.44 41.18
CA THR A 491 5.87 3.90 42.56
C THR A 491 6.04 5.41 42.56
N SER A 492 5.05 6.05 43.14
CA SER A 492 4.89 7.47 43.41
C SER A 492 5.87 7.98 44.47
N LYS A 493 6.33 9.24 44.33
CA LYS A 493 6.17 10.27 45.36
C LYS A 493 6.61 11.67 44.90
N SER A 494 5.80 12.61 45.37
CA SER A 494 5.86 14.07 45.32
C SER A 494 7.17 14.64 45.86
N ASP A 495 7.61 15.79 45.32
CA ASP A 495 7.83 16.96 46.17
C ASP A 495 7.86 18.28 45.38
N SER A 496 7.58 19.35 46.12
CA SER A 496 7.02 20.62 45.68
C SER A 496 8.06 21.77 45.71
N LYS A 497 7.68 22.89 45.06
CA LYS A 497 8.14 24.29 45.28
C LYS A 497 9.53 24.68 44.74
N ASN A 498 9.61 25.70 43.88
CA ASN A 498 9.67 27.09 44.35
C ASN A 498 9.55 28.13 43.22
N THR A 499 8.94 29.26 43.59
CA THR A 499 8.69 30.53 42.88
C THR A 499 9.91 31.42 42.70
N SER A 500 9.88 32.33 41.70
CA SER A 500 10.23 33.79 41.70
C SER A 500 10.30 34.28 40.23
N LYS A 501 9.43 35.18 39.71
CA LYS A 501 9.46 36.68 39.73
C LYS A 501 10.86 37.26 39.42
N SER A 502 11.07 38.31 38.65
CA SER A 502 10.34 39.35 37.88
C SER A 502 11.45 40.12 37.10
N ASP A 503 11.28 40.78 35.95
CA ASP A 503 10.69 42.10 35.67
C ASP A 503 11.01 42.41 34.17
N SER A 504 10.08 42.89 33.32
CA SER A 504 9.72 44.30 33.07
C SER A 504 10.94 45.11 32.56
N GLU A 505 10.99 45.73 31.37
CA GLU A 505 10.11 46.81 30.86
C GLU A 505 10.53 47.26 29.44
N ASN A 506 9.53 47.70 28.64
CA ASN A 506 9.49 48.84 27.69
C ASN A 506 10.54 49.00 26.55
N THR A 507 10.24 49.46 25.33
CA THR A 507 9.22 50.44 24.90
C THR A 507 8.91 50.33 23.40
N SER A 508 7.69 50.73 23.08
CA SER A 508 7.07 51.09 21.80
C SER A 508 7.89 51.88 20.77
N ASN A 509 7.61 51.65 19.48
CA ASN A 509 7.23 52.76 18.61
C ASN A 509 6.25 52.34 17.49
N SER A 510 5.22 53.15 17.33
CA SER A 510 4.11 53.03 16.38
C SER A 510 4.32 53.97 15.19
N SER A 511 3.91 53.56 14.00
CA SER A 511 3.33 54.49 13.02
C SER A 511 2.41 53.77 12.03
N SER A 512 1.28 54.43 11.84
CA SER A 512 0.04 54.14 11.12
C SER A 512 0.06 54.60 9.65
N ASP A 513 -0.73 53.95 8.79
CA ASP A 513 -1.77 54.58 7.94
C ASP A 513 -2.59 53.46 7.24
N SER A 514 -3.90 53.29 7.52
CA SER A 514 -5.11 53.80 6.82
C SER A 514 -5.25 53.32 5.36
N GLY A 515 -6.38 52.90 4.78
CA GLY A 515 -7.80 52.68 5.09
C GLY A 515 -8.35 51.97 3.81
N SER A 516 -9.49 51.26 3.71
CA SER A 516 -10.86 51.58 4.09
C SER A 516 -11.76 50.38 3.72
N LYS A 517 -12.76 50.10 4.59
CA LYS A 517 -14.22 49.86 4.34
C LYS A 517 -14.63 48.86 3.24
N SER A 518 -15.62 47.97 3.37
CA SER A 518 -16.87 47.85 4.17
C SER A 518 -17.52 46.50 3.74
N ASN A 519 -18.33 45.73 4.49
CA ASN A 519 -19.61 46.04 5.15
C ASN A 519 -20.01 44.86 6.06
N ALA A 520 -20.71 45.18 7.16
CA ALA A 520 -21.45 44.30 8.08
C ALA A 520 -22.71 43.69 7.41
N ALA A 521 -23.51 42.75 7.94
CA ALA A 521 -23.89 42.31 9.30
C ALA A 521 -24.72 40.97 9.15
N PRO A 522 -25.47 40.44 10.16
CA PRO A 522 -25.44 40.60 11.61
C PRO A 522 -25.41 39.29 12.43
N ASN A 523 -25.07 39.44 13.71
CA ASN A 523 -25.26 38.49 14.80
C ASN A 523 -26.75 38.18 15.08
N TYR A 524 -27.03 36.93 15.49
CA TYR A 524 -28.14 36.59 16.37
C TYR A 524 -27.61 35.85 17.61
N ASN A 525 -28.13 36.23 18.77
CA ASN A 525 -27.69 35.77 20.08
C ASN A 525 -28.85 35.03 20.79
N SER A 526 -28.49 33.92 21.45
CA SER A 526 -29.13 33.30 22.63
C SER A 526 -30.43 32.47 22.46
N PRO A 527 -30.82 31.58 23.41
CA PRO A 527 -30.11 31.03 24.58
C PRO A 527 -30.17 29.48 24.74
N SER A 528 -29.40 28.97 25.70
CA SER A 528 -29.38 27.61 26.25
C SER A 528 -30.62 27.23 27.09
N ILE A 529 -31.15 25.99 26.94
CA ILE A 529 -31.84 25.21 28.00
C ILE A 529 -31.53 23.70 27.85
N PHE A 530 -31.25 23.07 28.99
CA PHE A 530 -31.01 21.65 29.26
C PHE A 530 -32.07 20.67 28.71
N SER A 531 -31.64 19.46 28.31
CA SER A 531 -32.30 18.22 28.76
C SER A 531 -31.33 17.03 28.75
N HIS A 532 -31.29 16.30 29.87
CA HIS A 532 -30.63 15.00 30.01
C HIS A 532 -31.53 13.92 29.40
N SER A 533 -30.97 12.99 28.62
CA SER A 533 -31.67 11.75 28.26
C SER A 533 -30.71 10.55 28.27
N MET A 534 -30.85 9.79 29.35
CA MET A 534 -30.61 8.35 29.56
C MET A 534 -30.10 7.54 28.34
N ALA A 535 -28.87 7.04 28.45
CA ALA A 535 -28.40 5.89 27.68
C ALA A 535 -29.01 4.60 28.27
N GLY A 536 -29.93 3.97 27.54
CA GLY A 536 -30.45 2.65 27.86
C GLY A 536 -29.49 1.56 27.39
N PHE A 537 -28.79 0.92 28.33
CA PHE A 537 -28.07 -0.33 28.09
C PHE A 537 -29.08 -1.48 28.02
N ALA A 538 -29.25 -2.08 26.85
CA ALA A 538 -29.96 -3.35 26.69
C ALA A 538 -28.97 -4.51 26.96
N ILE A 539 -29.15 -5.20 28.09
CA ILE A 539 -28.44 -6.43 28.42
C ILE A 539 -29.21 -7.61 27.79
N CYS A 540 -28.60 -8.28 26.81
CA CYS A 540 -29.07 -9.57 26.33
C CYS A 540 -28.73 -10.65 27.36
N ILE A 541 -29.75 -11.19 28.03
CA ILE A 541 -29.62 -12.38 28.88
C ILE A 541 -29.76 -13.62 27.98
N VAL A 542 -28.67 -14.35 27.77
CA VAL A 542 -28.70 -15.71 27.23
C VAL A 542 -28.93 -16.66 28.40
N ALA A 543 -30.13 -17.22 28.50
CA ALA A 543 -30.44 -18.30 29.43
C ALA A 543 -30.03 -19.64 28.80
N LEU A 544 -28.96 -20.26 29.33
CA LEU A 544 -28.67 -21.67 29.10
C LEU A 544 -29.43 -22.50 30.13
N VAL A 545 -30.49 -23.17 29.68
CA VAL A 545 -31.17 -24.21 30.46
C VAL A 545 -30.45 -25.52 30.18
N THR A 546 -29.79 -26.07 31.20
CA THR A 546 -29.30 -27.45 31.19
C THR A 546 -30.34 -28.31 31.91
N ILE A 547 -30.97 -29.23 31.18
CA ILE A 547 -31.87 -30.25 31.73
C ILE A 547 -31.00 -31.43 32.15
N TYR A 548 -31.13 -31.86 33.41
CA TYR A 548 -30.89 -33.24 33.84
C TYR A 548 -32.23 -33.93 34.03
#